data_AF-A0A382ME28-F1
#
_entry.id   AF-A0A382ME28-F1
#
_cell.length_a   1.000
_cell.length_b   1.000
_cell.length_c   1.000
_cell.angle_alpha   90.00
_cell.angle_beta   90.00
_cell.angle_gamma   90.00
#
_symmetry.space_group_name_H-M   'P 1'
#
loop_
_entity.id
_entity.type
_entity.pdbx_description
1 polymer ?
#
loop_
_entity_poly.entity_id
_entity_poly.type
_entity_poly.pdbx_seq_one_letter_code
_entity_poly.pdbx_strand_id
1 'polypeptide(L)'
;KDDQIHAYMNVCRHRGSRICLEDRGNMKRFTCPYHAWTYNLDGSLMIAKELGNGVKKEELGLHKCQIEVVEGLILLNFSDQPSSLDGLKNELSEPMKMFGFKNLKIADHKNYPIDANWKLAVENYNECYHCAPSHPEFSQSHSQKLADKKEYDQAQHKMLDSLTACGMKNIEITADYTEQIAGQEHYAYWRYALFDGYVTGSKNGKPIAPLIGNIKKFNAGASDLSIGPVSFFLAYCDHVVGYVFTPTAQDKCQCDVYWMVHGDAIENKDYDLENLTWLWDVTTKADERIVMNNQKGVNSRKYQPGPFTKKESTEKNFIRWYLALMQN
;
A
#
# COMPACT_ATOMS: atom_id res chain seq x y z
N LYS A 1 -11.82 -24.29 3.22
CA LYS A 1 -11.94 -25.76 3.42
C LYS A 1 -10.61 -26.35 3.87
N ASP A 2 -9.52 -25.72 3.50
CA ASP A 2 -8.12 -25.99 3.82
C ASP A 2 -7.43 -24.76 4.45
N ASP A 3 -8.20 -23.70 4.73
CA ASP A 3 -7.75 -22.38 5.19
C ASP A 3 -6.61 -21.75 4.36
N GLN A 4 -6.48 -22.19 3.09
CA GLN A 4 -5.57 -21.59 2.13
C GLN A 4 -6.24 -20.49 1.33
N ILE A 5 -5.45 -19.47 0.98
CA ILE A 5 -5.88 -18.37 0.12
C ILE A 5 -5.38 -18.67 -1.30
N HIS A 6 -6.28 -18.57 -2.26
CA HIS A 6 -5.99 -18.74 -3.67
C HIS A 6 -6.46 -17.52 -4.46
N ALA A 7 -5.77 -17.22 -5.55
CA ALA A 7 -6.17 -16.19 -6.50
C ALA A 7 -6.31 -16.79 -7.90
N TYR A 8 -7.37 -16.37 -8.59
CA TYR A 8 -7.68 -16.80 -9.96
C TYR A 8 -8.10 -15.61 -10.79
N MET A 9 -7.81 -15.67 -12.09
CA MET A 9 -8.39 -14.74 -13.05
C MET A 9 -9.91 -14.96 -13.08
N ASN A 10 -10.68 -13.91 -12.82
CA ASN A 10 -12.15 -13.95 -12.82
C ASN A 10 -12.72 -13.97 -14.25
N VAL A 11 -12.33 -15.01 -15.01
CA VAL A 11 -12.60 -15.19 -16.44
C VAL A 11 -12.91 -16.66 -16.68
N CYS A 12 -14.15 -16.95 -17.04
CA CYS A 12 -14.58 -18.29 -17.39
C CYS A 12 -13.82 -18.80 -18.62
N ARG A 13 -13.27 -20.02 -18.51
CA ARG A 13 -12.51 -20.70 -19.56
C ARG A 13 -13.33 -21.12 -20.79
N HIS A 14 -14.66 -20.94 -20.78
CA HIS A 14 -15.51 -21.22 -21.94
C HIS A 14 -15.48 -20.05 -22.95
N ARG A 15 -16.05 -18.90 -22.57
CA ARG A 15 -16.20 -17.72 -23.46
C ARG A 15 -15.82 -16.40 -22.80
N GLY A 16 -15.02 -16.45 -21.72
CA GLY A 16 -14.44 -15.26 -21.09
C GLY A 16 -15.38 -14.46 -20.19
N SER A 17 -16.59 -14.95 -19.88
CA SER A 17 -17.50 -14.27 -18.95
C SER A 17 -16.90 -14.16 -17.55
N ARG A 18 -17.09 -13.01 -16.89
CA ARG A 18 -16.81 -12.87 -15.45
C ARG A 18 -17.67 -13.85 -14.66
N ILE A 19 -17.07 -14.51 -13.67
CA ILE A 19 -17.72 -15.55 -12.88
C ILE A 19 -18.32 -14.95 -11.61
N CYS A 20 -17.52 -14.25 -10.83
CA CYS A 20 -17.97 -13.49 -9.67
C CYS A 20 -18.32 -12.07 -10.12
N LEU A 21 -19.57 -11.67 -9.95
CA LEU A 21 -20.05 -10.33 -10.33
C LEU A 21 -20.09 -9.36 -9.14
N GLU A 22 -20.26 -9.90 -7.93
CA GLU A 22 -20.19 -9.15 -6.69
C GLU A 22 -18.73 -9.00 -6.24
N ASP A 23 -18.40 -7.88 -5.58
CA ASP A 23 -17.04 -7.57 -5.12
C ASP A 23 -16.58 -8.50 -3.98
N ARG A 24 -17.53 -9.00 -3.17
CA ARG A 24 -17.27 -9.93 -2.06
C ARG A 24 -18.47 -10.83 -1.78
N GLY A 25 -18.21 -12.02 -1.22
CA GLY A 25 -19.26 -12.94 -0.83
C GLY A 25 -18.74 -14.26 -0.26
N ASN A 26 -19.67 -15.18 0.00
CA ASN A 26 -19.37 -16.54 0.42
C ASN A 26 -20.03 -17.53 -0.55
N MET A 27 -19.26 -18.47 -1.07
CA MET A 27 -19.75 -19.45 -2.03
C MET A 27 -19.04 -20.79 -1.87
N LYS A 28 -19.77 -21.87 -2.18
CA LYS A 28 -19.21 -23.22 -2.13
C LYS A 28 -18.47 -23.61 -3.43
N ARG A 29 -18.79 -22.94 -4.54
CA ARG A 29 -18.28 -23.18 -5.91
C ARG A 29 -18.47 -21.95 -6.77
N PHE A 30 -17.58 -21.73 -7.73
CA PHE A 30 -17.68 -20.67 -8.74
C PHE A 30 -18.52 -21.13 -9.93
N THR A 31 -19.71 -20.57 -10.12
CA THR A 31 -20.59 -20.94 -11.24
C THR A 31 -20.69 -19.78 -12.21
N CYS A 32 -20.19 -19.98 -13.44
CA CYS A 32 -20.25 -18.96 -14.48
C CYS A 32 -21.71 -18.66 -14.84
N PRO A 33 -22.15 -17.39 -14.80
CA PRO A 33 -23.55 -17.01 -15.04
C PRO A 33 -23.98 -17.24 -16.50
N TYR A 34 -23.04 -17.42 -17.42
CA TYR A 34 -23.36 -17.55 -18.84
C TYR A 34 -23.88 -18.94 -19.21
N HIS A 35 -23.08 -20.00 -18.97
CA HIS A 35 -23.42 -21.38 -19.38
C HIS A 35 -23.29 -22.38 -18.23
N ALA A 36 -23.27 -21.90 -16.99
CA ALA A 36 -23.17 -22.71 -15.77
C ALA A 36 -21.94 -23.63 -15.69
N TRP A 37 -20.84 -23.27 -16.38
CA TRP A 37 -19.55 -23.92 -16.09
C TRP A 37 -19.20 -23.66 -14.63
N THR A 38 -19.01 -24.74 -13.88
CA THR A 38 -18.83 -24.68 -12.43
C THR A 38 -17.44 -25.13 -12.06
N TYR A 39 -16.74 -24.34 -11.27
CA TYR A 39 -15.40 -24.58 -10.77
C TYR A 39 -15.42 -24.82 -9.27
N ASN A 40 -14.53 -25.69 -8.79
CA ASN A 40 -14.23 -25.85 -7.38
C ASN A 40 -13.47 -24.61 -6.85
N LEU A 41 -13.35 -24.50 -5.53
CA LEU A 41 -12.61 -23.39 -4.90
C LEU A 41 -11.10 -23.43 -5.17
N ASP A 42 -10.57 -24.59 -5.56
CA ASP A 42 -9.19 -24.77 -6.04
C ASP A 42 -9.00 -24.39 -7.54
N GLY A 43 -10.08 -23.90 -8.18
CA GLY A 43 -10.11 -23.47 -9.57
C GLY A 43 -10.31 -24.60 -10.59
N SER A 44 -10.32 -25.86 -10.17
CA SER A 44 -10.55 -26.98 -11.10
C SER A 44 -11.97 -26.98 -11.67
N LEU A 45 -12.11 -27.27 -12.97
CA LEU A 45 -13.42 -27.33 -13.62
C LEU A 45 -14.18 -28.59 -13.14
N MET A 46 -15.33 -28.38 -12.50
CA MET A 46 -16.16 -29.45 -11.94
C MET A 46 -17.32 -29.82 -12.87
N ILE A 47 -18.00 -28.85 -13.49
CA ILE A 47 -19.15 -29.10 -14.36
C ILE A 47 -18.98 -28.30 -15.64
N ALA A 48 -19.05 -28.97 -16.78
CA ALA A 48 -19.20 -28.39 -18.10
C ALA A 48 -20.12 -29.30 -18.91
N LYS A 49 -21.30 -28.78 -19.28
CA LYS A 49 -22.29 -29.54 -20.06
C LYS A 49 -21.84 -29.63 -21.51
N GLU A 50 -22.16 -30.76 -22.16
CA GLU A 50 -21.96 -30.98 -23.60
C GLU A 50 -20.51 -30.72 -24.07
N LEU A 51 -19.54 -31.07 -23.24
CA LEU A 51 -18.13 -30.99 -23.61
C LEU A 51 -17.88 -31.91 -24.82
N GLY A 52 -17.27 -31.38 -25.88
CA GLY A 52 -17.01 -32.14 -27.11
C GLY A 52 -16.04 -33.31 -26.89
N ASN A 53 -16.13 -34.31 -27.76
CA ASN A 53 -15.22 -35.46 -27.76
C ASN A 53 -13.75 -35.00 -27.89
N GLY A 54 -12.86 -35.56 -27.08
CA GLY A 54 -11.43 -35.25 -27.10
C GLY A 54 -11.02 -34.01 -26.31
N VAL A 55 -11.97 -33.24 -25.76
CA VAL A 55 -11.65 -32.11 -24.87
C VAL A 55 -11.33 -32.63 -23.46
N LYS A 56 -10.13 -32.32 -22.98
CA LYS A 56 -9.70 -32.66 -21.62
C LYS A 56 -10.17 -31.62 -20.63
N LYS A 57 -11.13 -32.00 -19.79
CA LYS A 57 -11.75 -31.12 -18.79
C LYS A 57 -10.74 -30.60 -17.77
N GLU A 58 -9.71 -31.38 -17.49
CA GLU A 58 -8.67 -31.10 -16.49
C GLU A 58 -7.78 -29.91 -16.92
N GLU A 59 -7.69 -29.64 -18.22
CA GLU A 59 -6.92 -28.52 -18.80
C GLU A 59 -7.71 -27.19 -18.81
N LEU A 60 -8.98 -27.23 -18.39
CA LEU A 60 -9.94 -26.12 -18.44
C LEU A 60 -10.26 -25.50 -17.08
N GLY A 61 -9.40 -25.71 -16.07
CA GLY A 61 -9.46 -25.00 -14.78
C GLY A 61 -9.20 -23.50 -14.90
N LEU A 62 -9.57 -22.71 -13.90
CA LEU A 62 -9.30 -21.27 -13.88
C LEU A 62 -7.81 -21.00 -13.95
N HIS A 63 -7.44 -19.95 -14.69
CA HIS A 63 -6.06 -19.46 -14.68
C HIS A 63 -5.73 -18.94 -13.27
N LYS A 64 -4.65 -19.46 -12.69
CA LYS A 64 -4.17 -19.02 -11.39
C LYS A 64 -3.51 -17.66 -11.52
N CYS A 65 -3.62 -16.86 -10.48
CA CYS A 65 -2.78 -15.68 -10.24
C CYS A 65 -1.79 -16.05 -9.14
N GLN A 66 -0.54 -15.64 -9.26
CA GLN A 66 0.43 -15.85 -8.18
C GLN A 66 -0.01 -15.03 -6.97
N ILE A 67 0.09 -15.64 -5.79
CA ILE A 67 -0.36 -15.06 -4.53
C ILE A 67 0.60 -15.42 -3.42
N GLU A 68 0.89 -14.44 -2.58
CA GLU A 68 1.69 -14.60 -1.38
C GLU A 68 1.03 -13.88 -0.21
N VAL A 69 1.14 -14.43 1.00
CA VAL A 69 0.61 -13.83 2.22
C VAL A 69 1.78 -13.47 3.12
N VAL A 70 2.02 -12.18 3.31
CA VAL A 70 3.15 -11.66 4.10
C VAL A 70 2.61 -10.86 5.28
N GLU A 71 2.79 -11.42 6.48
CA GLU A 71 2.37 -10.78 7.74
C GLU A 71 0.92 -10.24 7.72
N GLY A 72 0.00 -10.92 7.01
CA GLY A 72 -1.42 -10.53 6.91
C GLY A 72 -1.79 -9.75 5.64
N LEU A 73 -0.80 -9.26 4.88
CA LEU A 73 -1.01 -8.66 3.57
C LEU A 73 -1.12 -9.74 2.49
N ILE A 74 -2.12 -9.62 1.61
CA ILE A 74 -2.27 -10.48 0.43
C ILE A 74 -1.66 -9.76 -0.77
N LEU A 75 -0.58 -10.32 -1.32
CA LEU A 75 0.13 -9.79 -2.47
C LEU A 75 -0.20 -10.65 -3.70
N LEU A 76 -0.51 -9.98 -4.82
CA LEU A 76 -0.81 -10.64 -6.09
C LEU A 76 0.26 -10.31 -7.12
N ASN A 77 0.63 -11.29 -7.95
CA ASN A 77 1.50 -11.08 -9.10
C ASN A 77 0.90 -11.75 -10.34
N PHE A 78 0.79 -10.99 -11.43
CA PHE A 78 0.19 -11.44 -12.69
C PHE A 78 1.20 -12.11 -13.65
N SER A 79 2.49 -12.11 -13.31
CA SER A 79 3.53 -12.84 -14.05
C SER A 79 3.50 -14.33 -13.72
N ASP A 80 3.77 -15.17 -14.72
CA ASP A 80 4.04 -16.60 -14.52
C ASP A 80 5.42 -16.85 -13.87
N GLN A 81 6.30 -15.85 -13.89
CA GLN A 81 7.63 -15.84 -13.29
C GLN A 81 7.76 -14.63 -12.37
N PRO A 82 7.17 -14.65 -11.16
CA PRO A 82 7.25 -13.53 -10.23
C PRO A 82 8.68 -13.37 -9.68
N SER A 83 9.06 -12.14 -9.38
CA SER A 83 10.27 -11.87 -8.59
C SER A 83 10.15 -12.49 -7.19
N SER A 84 11.30 -12.78 -6.56
CA SER A 84 11.33 -13.34 -5.22
C SER A 84 10.79 -12.33 -4.18
N LEU A 85 10.16 -12.85 -3.14
CA LEU A 85 9.76 -12.11 -1.94
C LEU A 85 10.61 -12.51 -0.71
N ASP A 86 11.66 -13.31 -0.88
CA ASP A 86 12.39 -13.87 0.27
C ASP A 86 13.09 -12.79 1.09
N GLY A 87 13.76 -11.84 0.44
CA GLY A 87 14.38 -10.70 1.11
C GLY A 87 13.34 -9.88 1.88
N LEU A 88 12.24 -9.55 1.20
CA LEU A 88 11.09 -8.85 1.78
C LEU A 88 10.57 -9.58 3.04
N LYS A 89 10.25 -10.88 2.93
CA LYS A 89 9.70 -11.70 4.03
C LYS A 89 10.67 -11.76 5.23
N ASN A 90 11.98 -11.77 4.96
CA ASN A 90 13.00 -11.85 5.99
C ASN A 90 13.21 -10.50 6.69
N GLU A 91 13.46 -9.43 5.92
CA GLU A 91 13.85 -8.13 6.47
C GLU A 91 12.65 -7.34 7.02
N LEU A 92 11.48 -7.40 6.37
CA LEU A 92 10.28 -6.73 6.88
C LEU A 92 9.58 -7.49 8.00
N SER A 93 9.94 -8.75 8.27
CA SER A 93 9.28 -9.56 9.31
C SER A 93 9.31 -8.85 10.67
N GLU A 94 10.46 -8.30 11.07
CA GLU A 94 10.58 -7.61 12.37
C GLU A 94 9.79 -6.27 12.39
N PRO A 95 9.96 -5.34 11.43
CA PRO A 95 9.12 -4.16 11.31
C PRO A 95 7.62 -4.45 11.37
N MET A 96 7.12 -5.38 10.57
CA MET A 96 5.70 -5.70 10.51
C MET A 96 5.19 -6.36 11.80
N LYS A 97 6.02 -7.16 12.48
CA LYS A 97 5.67 -7.73 13.80
C LYS A 97 5.64 -6.67 14.90
N MET A 98 6.48 -5.63 14.85
CA MET A 98 6.42 -4.52 15.83
C MET A 98 5.03 -3.88 15.83
N PHE A 99 4.46 -3.66 14.65
CA PHE A 99 3.11 -3.08 14.49
C PHE A 99 1.99 -4.13 14.47
N GLY A 100 2.33 -5.42 14.51
CA GLY A 100 1.37 -6.51 14.60
C GLY A 100 0.47 -6.65 13.37
N PHE A 101 1.02 -6.47 12.16
CA PHE A 101 0.25 -6.45 10.90
C PHE A 101 -0.76 -7.62 10.77
N LYS A 102 -0.36 -8.85 11.17
CA LYS A 102 -1.24 -10.03 11.14
C LYS A 102 -2.53 -9.90 11.95
N ASN A 103 -2.50 -9.06 13.00
CA ASN A 103 -3.60 -8.88 13.94
C ASN A 103 -4.32 -7.55 13.73
N LEU A 104 -4.03 -6.83 12.65
CA LEU A 104 -4.76 -5.62 12.30
C LEU A 104 -6.10 -5.97 11.65
N LYS A 105 -7.08 -5.10 11.84
CA LYS A 105 -8.32 -5.08 11.04
C LYS A 105 -8.43 -3.77 10.29
N ILE A 106 -9.10 -3.80 9.14
CA ILE A 106 -9.47 -2.59 8.39
C ILE A 106 -10.63 -1.93 9.15
N ALA A 107 -10.38 -0.74 9.71
CA ALA A 107 -11.38 0.12 10.33
C ALA A 107 -12.14 0.95 9.28
N ASP A 108 -11.44 1.44 8.26
CA ASP A 108 -12.07 2.09 7.10
C ASP A 108 -11.29 1.80 5.81
N HIS A 109 -12.00 1.87 4.70
CA HIS A 109 -11.43 1.82 3.35
C HIS A 109 -12.11 2.86 2.49
N LYS A 110 -11.31 3.67 1.80
CA LYS A 110 -11.81 4.64 0.85
C LYS A 110 -11.02 4.62 -0.45
N ASN A 111 -11.76 4.65 -1.55
CA ASN A 111 -11.22 4.79 -2.89
C ASN A 111 -11.24 6.27 -3.31
N TYR A 112 -10.13 6.74 -3.87
CA TYR A 112 -9.95 8.07 -4.43
C TYR A 112 -9.61 7.93 -5.93
N PRO A 113 -10.58 8.10 -6.83
CA PRO A 113 -10.30 8.19 -8.26
C PRO A 113 -9.50 9.45 -8.57
N ILE A 114 -8.41 9.32 -9.33
CA ILE A 114 -7.55 10.44 -9.70
C ILE A 114 -7.51 10.51 -11.23
N ASP A 115 -7.97 11.62 -11.81
CA ASP A 115 -7.87 11.91 -13.25
C ASP A 115 -6.44 12.34 -13.63
N ALA A 116 -5.48 11.46 -13.35
CA ALA A 116 -4.08 11.58 -13.73
C ALA A 116 -3.43 10.20 -13.91
N ASN A 117 -2.31 10.17 -14.63
CA ASN A 117 -1.47 9.00 -14.76
C ASN A 117 -0.94 8.57 -13.37
N TRP A 118 -0.98 7.27 -13.10
CA TRP A 118 -0.53 6.69 -11.83
C TRP A 118 0.91 7.07 -11.44
N LYS A 119 1.80 7.28 -12.41
CA LYS A 119 3.20 7.67 -12.13
C LYS A 119 3.28 9.02 -11.45
N LEU A 120 2.46 10.00 -11.86
CA LEU A 120 2.42 11.31 -11.22
C LEU A 120 1.93 11.22 -9.76
N ALA A 121 1.03 10.28 -9.46
CA ALA A 121 0.56 10.04 -8.10
C ALA A 121 1.66 9.39 -7.23
N VAL A 122 2.38 8.41 -7.77
CA VAL A 122 3.52 7.76 -7.09
C VAL A 122 4.71 8.71 -6.94
N GLU A 123 5.00 9.53 -7.95
CA GLU A 123 6.01 10.60 -7.91
C GLU A 123 5.70 11.56 -6.75
N ASN A 124 4.46 12.07 -6.66
CA ASN A 124 3.99 12.92 -5.57
C ASN A 124 4.09 12.24 -4.19
N TYR A 125 3.80 10.95 -4.07
CA TYR A 125 3.89 10.24 -2.79
C TYR A 125 5.35 10.11 -2.29
N ASN A 126 6.32 9.96 -3.20
CA ASN A 126 7.71 9.66 -2.86
C ASN A 126 8.53 10.85 -2.37
N GLU A 127 7.94 12.04 -2.26
CA GLU A 127 8.64 13.25 -1.83
C GLU A 127 7.77 14.11 -0.90
N CYS A 128 8.43 14.99 -0.16
CA CYS A 128 7.78 15.91 0.77
C CYS A 128 8.23 17.37 0.57
N TYR A 129 8.64 17.70 -0.66
CA TYR A 129 8.93 19.05 -1.10
C TYR A 129 7.67 19.90 -1.15
N HIS A 130 6.54 19.33 -1.60
CA HIS A 130 5.24 20.02 -1.64
C HIS A 130 4.51 20.04 -0.28
N CYS A 131 4.94 19.26 0.72
CA CYS A 131 4.23 19.09 1.99
C CYS A 131 3.99 20.40 2.75
N ALA A 132 5.05 21.17 2.99
CA ALA A 132 4.98 22.38 3.80
C ALA A 132 3.95 23.42 3.28
N PRO A 133 3.91 23.73 1.97
CA PRO A 133 2.92 24.66 1.43
C PRO A 133 1.53 24.04 1.21
N SER A 134 1.42 22.73 1.00
CA SER A 134 0.18 22.11 0.52
C SER A 134 -0.63 21.40 1.60
N HIS A 135 0.02 20.94 2.67
CA HIS A 135 -0.57 20.10 3.70
C HIS A 135 -0.45 20.74 5.09
N PRO A 136 -1.27 21.75 5.43
CA PRO A 136 -1.18 22.43 6.72
C PRO A 136 -1.49 21.52 7.91
N GLU A 137 -2.32 20.50 7.74
CA GLU A 137 -2.64 19.49 8.77
C GLU A 137 -1.46 18.55 9.02
N PHE A 138 -0.93 17.91 7.97
CA PHE A 138 0.25 17.04 8.04
C PHE A 138 1.47 17.77 8.59
N SER A 139 1.68 19.01 8.12
CA SER A 139 2.84 19.81 8.49
C SER A 139 2.87 20.19 9.97
N GLN A 140 1.76 20.07 10.72
CA GLN A 140 1.78 20.31 12.16
C GLN A 140 2.50 19.22 12.94
N SER A 141 2.56 18.00 12.41
CA SER A 141 3.01 16.82 13.16
C SER A 141 4.24 16.15 12.56
N HIS A 142 4.51 16.23 11.26
CA HIS A 142 5.53 15.41 10.60
C HIS A 142 6.84 16.17 10.33
N SER A 143 7.98 15.61 10.78
CA SER A 143 9.29 16.26 10.61
C SER A 143 9.84 16.23 9.18
N GLN A 144 9.28 15.41 8.29
CA GLN A 144 9.71 15.27 6.88
C GLN A 144 9.66 16.59 6.08
N LYS A 145 8.84 17.55 6.51
CA LYS A 145 8.78 18.87 5.87
C LYS A 145 10.07 19.68 6.03
N LEU A 146 10.87 19.41 7.09
CA LEU A 146 12.05 20.20 7.44
C LEU A 146 13.06 20.19 6.29
N ALA A 147 13.60 21.37 5.96
CA ALA A 147 14.66 21.50 4.95
C ALA A 147 16.05 21.53 5.58
N ASP A 148 16.16 21.97 6.84
CA ASP A 148 17.42 22.02 7.57
C ASP A 148 17.72 20.65 8.19
N LYS A 149 18.88 20.09 7.83
CA LYS A 149 19.30 18.76 8.29
C LYS A 149 19.53 18.73 9.80
N LYS A 150 20.06 19.80 10.39
CA LYS A 150 20.35 19.85 11.82
C LYS A 150 19.06 19.87 12.63
N GLU A 151 18.07 20.64 12.21
CA GLU A 151 16.73 20.63 12.82
C GLU A 151 16.06 19.25 12.67
N TYR A 152 16.18 18.62 11.50
CA TYR A 152 15.67 17.27 11.29
C TYR A 152 16.31 16.23 12.22
N ASP A 153 17.65 16.21 12.28
CA ASP A 153 18.43 15.29 13.12
C ASP A 153 18.10 15.51 14.61
N GLN A 154 17.92 16.76 15.04
CA GLN A 154 17.48 17.08 16.40
C GLN A 154 16.10 16.53 16.74
N ALA A 155 15.14 16.58 15.81
CA ALA A 155 13.83 15.98 16.00
C ALA A 155 13.94 14.45 16.15
N GLN A 156 14.84 13.81 15.39
CA GLN A 156 15.04 12.36 15.45
C GLN A 156 15.52 11.87 16.82
N HIS A 157 16.42 12.60 17.49
CA HIS A 157 16.99 12.15 18.76
C HIS A 157 15.93 11.81 19.83
N LYS A 158 14.92 12.66 20.02
CA LYS A 158 13.86 12.41 21.02
C LYS A 158 13.06 11.14 20.71
N MET A 159 12.77 10.92 19.43
CA MET A 159 12.09 9.72 18.96
C MET A 159 12.96 8.49 19.21
N LEU A 160 14.23 8.53 18.81
CA LEU A 160 15.18 7.43 18.95
C LEU A 160 15.45 7.06 20.42
N ASP A 161 15.64 8.06 21.30
CA ASP A 161 15.93 7.87 22.72
C ASP A 161 14.84 7.09 23.47
N SER A 162 13.59 7.13 22.97
CA SER A 162 12.45 6.46 23.58
C SER A 162 12.09 5.12 22.93
N LEU A 163 12.70 4.73 21.80
CA LEU A 163 12.31 3.53 21.03
C LEU A 163 12.37 2.25 21.87
N THR A 164 13.50 1.98 22.52
CA THR A 164 13.70 0.77 23.32
C THR A 164 12.68 0.67 24.45
N ALA A 165 12.37 1.79 25.11
CA ALA A 165 11.37 1.84 26.18
C ALA A 165 9.93 1.62 25.67
N CYS A 166 9.68 1.84 24.38
CA CYS A 166 8.42 1.55 23.70
C CYS A 166 8.34 0.12 23.16
N GLY A 167 9.41 -0.69 23.31
CA GLY A 167 9.49 -2.03 22.73
C GLY A 167 9.72 -2.04 21.22
N MET A 168 10.24 -0.93 20.68
CA MET A 168 10.51 -0.76 19.25
C MET A 168 12.02 -0.81 18.97
N LYS A 169 12.38 -1.12 17.73
CA LYS A 169 13.76 -1.20 17.24
C LYS A 169 14.01 -0.12 16.19
N ASN A 170 15.22 0.42 16.18
CA ASN A 170 15.68 1.28 15.10
C ASN A 170 16.12 0.40 13.92
N ILE A 171 15.32 0.38 12.86
CA ILE A 171 15.53 -0.42 11.65
C ILE A 171 15.36 0.51 10.46
N GLU A 172 16.26 0.39 9.50
CA GLU A 172 16.20 1.06 8.21
C GLU A 172 16.51 0.03 7.12
N ILE A 173 15.67 -0.02 6.10
CA ILE A 173 15.74 -0.93 4.96
C ILE A 173 15.50 -0.10 3.70
N THR A 174 16.42 -0.21 2.74
CA THR A 174 16.48 0.62 1.52
C THR A 174 16.48 -0.22 0.23
N ALA A 175 16.00 -1.47 0.30
CA ALA A 175 15.89 -2.41 -0.83
C ALA A 175 14.79 -2.06 -1.86
N ASP A 176 14.51 -0.76 -2.01
CA ASP A 176 13.62 -0.19 -3.00
C ASP A 176 14.41 0.33 -4.21
N TYR A 177 13.94 1.40 -4.85
CA TYR A 177 14.62 2.02 -5.99
C TYR A 177 16.02 2.56 -5.64
N THR A 178 16.34 2.72 -4.35
CA THR A 178 17.61 3.22 -3.84
C THR A 178 18.70 2.16 -3.89
N GLU A 179 18.45 0.97 -3.33
CA GLU A 179 19.38 -0.17 -3.31
C GLU A 179 18.75 -1.41 -3.92
N GLN A 180 18.58 -1.39 -5.25
CA GLN A 180 17.92 -2.47 -5.98
C GLN A 180 18.65 -3.81 -5.84
N ILE A 181 17.89 -4.86 -5.51
CA ILE A 181 18.38 -6.24 -5.44
C ILE A 181 17.84 -7.01 -6.66
N ALA A 182 18.74 -7.53 -7.49
CA ALA A 182 18.36 -8.24 -8.71
C ALA A 182 17.48 -9.46 -8.40
N GLY A 183 16.33 -9.56 -9.09
CA GLY A 183 15.39 -10.69 -8.94
C GLY A 183 14.51 -10.66 -7.69
N GLN A 184 14.59 -9.60 -6.90
CA GLN A 184 13.83 -9.40 -5.67
C GLN A 184 12.82 -8.26 -5.86
N GLU A 185 11.57 -8.47 -5.45
CA GLU A 185 10.57 -7.40 -5.40
C GLU A 185 11.02 -6.30 -4.43
N HIS A 186 10.67 -5.05 -4.73
CA HIS A 186 11.10 -3.89 -3.96
C HIS A 186 10.44 -3.83 -2.58
N TYR A 187 11.20 -3.37 -1.59
CA TYR A 187 10.67 -3.04 -0.27
C TYR A 187 11.58 -2.08 0.47
N ALA A 188 10.99 -1.21 1.28
CA ALA A 188 11.74 -0.35 2.19
C ALA A 188 10.98 -0.15 3.49
N TYR A 189 11.71 0.23 4.53
CA TYR A 189 11.16 0.59 5.83
C TYR A 189 12.08 1.59 6.50
N TRP A 190 11.53 2.66 7.05
CA TRP A 190 12.25 3.54 7.97
C TRP A 190 11.28 4.21 8.92
N ARG A 191 11.82 4.86 9.95
CA ARG A 191 11.03 5.61 10.93
C ARG A 191 11.59 7.01 11.09
N TYR A 192 10.70 7.99 11.16
CA TYR A 192 11.04 9.39 11.39
C TYR A 192 10.22 9.98 12.54
N ALA A 193 10.72 11.06 13.11
CA ALA A 193 10.11 11.74 14.23
C ALA A 193 8.86 12.53 13.85
N LEU A 194 7.93 12.59 14.79
CA LEU A 194 6.89 13.60 14.82
C LEU A 194 7.38 14.79 15.65
N PHE A 195 6.79 15.97 15.43
CA PHE A 195 7.08 17.17 16.22
C PHE A 195 6.62 17.02 17.67
N ASP A 196 7.22 17.85 18.54
CA ASP A 196 6.88 17.89 19.97
C ASP A 196 5.37 18.08 20.17
N GLY A 197 4.80 17.25 21.06
CA GLY A 197 3.36 17.22 21.33
C GLY A 197 2.58 16.19 20.51
N TYR A 198 3.19 15.56 19.52
CA TYR A 198 2.56 14.53 18.69
C TYR A 198 3.15 13.14 18.93
N VAL A 199 2.26 12.14 19.10
CA VAL A 199 2.64 10.72 19.14
C VAL A 199 1.96 9.86 18.09
N THR A 200 1.10 10.48 17.28
CA THR A 200 0.38 9.85 16.16
C THR A 200 -0.10 10.92 15.18
N GLY A 201 -0.63 10.50 14.03
CA GLY A 201 -1.24 11.35 13.02
C GLY A 201 -2.64 11.84 13.40
N SER A 202 -2.76 12.69 14.41
CA SER A 202 -4.04 13.21 14.91
C SER A 202 -4.10 14.75 14.95
N LYS A 203 -5.32 15.31 15.05
CA LYS A 203 -5.56 16.77 15.10
C LYS A 203 -4.82 17.47 16.25
N ASN A 204 -4.61 16.78 17.37
CA ASN A 204 -4.12 17.37 18.62
C ASN A 204 -2.88 16.65 19.18
N GLY A 205 -2.29 15.73 18.40
CA GLY A 205 -1.13 14.94 18.78
C GLY A 205 -1.37 13.83 19.80
N LYS A 206 -2.61 13.65 20.28
CA LYS A 206 -2.99 12.58 21.21
C LYS A 206 -3.33 11.28 20.46
N PRO A 207 -3.21 10.12 21.13
CA PRO A 207 -3.66 8.83 20.60
C PRO A 207 -5.11 8.85 20.10
N ILE A 208 -5.37 8.11 19.03
CA ILE A 208 -6.70 7.98 18.40
C ILE A 208 -7.20 6.54 18.36
N ALA A 209 -6.34 5.57 18.72
CA ALA A 209 -6.67 4.17 18.90
C ALA A 209 -5.77 3.53 19.99
N PRO A 210 -6.04 2.29 20.43
CA PRO A 210 -5.13 1.53 21.29
C PRO A 210 -3.81 1.22 20.60
N LEU A 211 -2.75 0.98 21.38
CA LEU A 211 -1.47 0.52 20.85
C LEU A 211 -1.61 -0.77 20.03
N ILE A 212 -0.88 -0.86 18.93
CA ILE A 212 -0.85 -2.03 18.05
C ILE A 212 0.42 -2.87 18.24
N GLY A 213 0.33 -4.14 17.85
CA GLY A 213 1.44 -5.08 17.87
C GLY A 213 2.13 -5.23 19.22
N ASN A 214 3.45 -5.13 19.22
CA ASN A 214 4.29 -5.35 20.40
C ASN A 214 4.61 -4.05 21.16
N ILE A 215 4.09 -2.90 20.69
CA ILE A 215 4.40 -1.58 21.22
C ILE A 215 3.87 -1.45 22.66
N LYS A 216 4.71 -0.95 23.56
CA LYS A 216 4.41 -0.85 25.00
C LYS A 216 4.00 0.56 25.45
N LYS A 217 4.45 1.57 24.72
CA LYS A 217 4.19 2.99 24.98
C LYS A 217 4.20 3.74 23.65
N PHE A 218 3.54 4.89 23.64
CA PHE A 218 3.58 5.80 22.51
C PHE A 218 4.99 6.39 22.32
N ASN A 219 5.46 6.33 21.09
CA ASN A 219 6.70 6.94 20.61
C ASN A 219 6.34 8.06 19.62
N ALA A 220 7.04 9.19 19.70
CA ALA A 220 6.81 10.35 18.83
C ALA A 220 7.39 10.14 17.42
N GLY A 221 6.87 9.16 16.69
CA GLY A 221 7.33 8.84 15.34
C GLY A 221 6.28 8.16 14.48
N ALA A 222 6.55 8.18 13.18
CA ALA A 222 5.81 7.45 12.17
C ALA A 222 6.80 6.64 11.34
N SER A 223 6.39 5.44 10.93
CA SER A 223 7.21 4.59 10.06
C SER A 223 6.63 4.55 8.66
N ASP A 224 7.47 4.77 7.67
CA ASP A 224 7.16 4.49 6.27
C ASP A 224 7.57 3.05 5.96
N LEU A 225 6.74 2.37 5.17
CA LEU A 225 6.96 1.02 4.67
C LEU A 225 6.48 0.99 3.22
N SER A 226 7.23 0.39 2.30
CA SER A 226 6.81 0.20 0.92
C SER A 226 6.97 -1.26 0.49
N ILE A 227 6.07 -1.72 -0.37
CA ILE A 227 6.14 -3.02 -1.03
C ILE A 227 5.82 -2.81 -2.50
N GLY A 228 6.79 -3.12 -3.36
CA GLY A 228 6.71 -2.82 -4.78
C GLY A 228 6.55 -1.32 -5.05
N PRO A 229 6.12 -0.96 -6.26
CA PRO A 229 6.13 0.44 -6.69
C PRO A 229 4.87 1.24 -6.37
N VAL A 230 3.83 0.58 -5.85
CA VAL A 230 2.48 1.13 -5.77
C VAL A 230 1.80 0.92 -4.42
N SER A 231 2.44 0.23 -3.48
CA SER A 231 1.89 -0.02 -2.14
C SER A 231 2.78 0.61 -1.08
N PHE A 232 2.22 1.53 -0.31
CA PHE A 232 2.92 2.26 0.74
C PHE A 232 2.12 2.21 2.03
N PHE A 233 2.79 2.27 3.17
CA PHE A 233 2.16 2.22 4.47
C PHE A 233 2.82 3.20 5.43
N LEU A 234 2.00 3.87 6.21
CA LEU A 234 2.39 4.78 7.29
C LEU A 234 1.92 4.18 8.61
N ALA A 235 2.86 3.73 9.43
CA ALA A 235 2.59 3.07 10.70
C ALA A 235 2.90 3.96 11.90
N TYR A 236 1.86 4.27 12.67
CA TYR A 236 1.96 4.92 13.98
C TYR A 236 1.90 3.87 15.09
N CYS A 237 2.02 4.31 16.35
CA CYS A 237 1.94 3.39 17.49
C CYS A 237 0.54 2.79 17.71
N ASP A 238 -0.51 3.37 17.15
CA ASP A 238 -1.91 3.00 17.38
C ASP A 238 -2.70 2.59 16.12
N HIS A 239 -2.19 2.90 14.93
CA HIS A 239 -2.83 2.54 13.67
C HIS A 239 -1.82 2.52 12.51
N VAL A 240 -2.22 1.86 11.42
CA VAL A 240 -1.49 1.85 10.15
C VAL A 240 -2.41 2.38 9.06
N VAL A 241 -1.87 3.22 8.18
CA VAL A 241 -2.54 3.66 6.95
C VAL A 241 -1.85 3.01 5.76
N GLY A 242 -2.60 2.34 4.90
CA GLY A 242 -2.09 1.73 3.66
C GLY A 242 -2.60 2.47 2.44
N TYR A 243 -1.72 2.77 1.50
CA TYR A 243 -1.97 3.38 0.20
C TYR A 243 -1.68 2.37 -0.91
N VAL A 244 -2.62 2.18 -1.83
CA VAL A 244 -2.44 1.35 -3.03
C VAL A 244 -2.83 2.12 -4.28
N PHE A 245 -1.88 2.38 -5.16
CA PHE A 245 -2.11 3.07 -6.44
C PHE A 245 -2.35 2.07 -7.57
N THR A 246 -3.54 2.07 -8.17
CA THR A 246 -3.86 1.18 -9.29
C THR A 246 -4.07 1.97 -10.57
N PRO A 247 -3.31 1.71 -11.65
CA PRO A 247 -3.57 2.32 -12.95
C PRO A 247 -4.90 1.81 -13.52
N THR A 248 -5.75 2.72 -14.00
CA THR A 248 -7.07 2.40 -14.56
C THR A 248 -7.24 2.84 -16.02
N ALA A 249 -6.46 3.84 -16.45
CA ALA A 249 -6.29 4.22 -17.84
C ALA A 249 -4.92 4.88 -18.06
N GLN A 250 -4.65 5.37 -19.28
CA GLN A 250 -3.43 6.12 -19.57
C GLN A 250 -3.32 7.41 -18.74
N ASP A 251 -4.43 8.09 -18.49
CA ASP A 251 -4.52 9.37 -17.78
C ASP A 251 -5.41 9.28 -16.53
N LYS A 252 -5.63 8.06 -16.02
CA LYS A 252 -6.42 7.81 -14.81
C LYS A 252 -5.79 6.73 -13.94
N CYS A 253 -5.93 6.92 -12.64
CA CYS A 253 -5.63 5.90 -11.64
C CYS A 253 -6.64 5.98 -10.50
N GLN A 254 -6.52 5.05 -9.57
CA GLN A 254 -7.21 5.11 -8.29
C GLN A 254 -6.18 4.96 -7.17
N CYS A 255 -6.46 5.60 -6.05
CA CYS A 255 -5.73 5.45 -4.81
C CYS A 255 -6.68 4.86 -3.75
N ASP A 256 -6.43 3.62 -3.35
CA ASP A 256 -7.15 3.00 -2.24
C ASP A 256 -6.40 3.28 -0.94
N VAL A 257 -7.09 3.85 0.04
CA VAL A 257 -6.56 4.14 1.37
C VAL A 257 -7.27 3.29 2.41
N TYR A 258 -6.49 2.58 3.22
CA TYR A 258 -6.96 1.67 4.26
C TYR A 258 -6.48 2.16 5.61
N TRP A 259 -7.40 2.36 6.56
CA TRP A 259 -7.06 2.64 7.95
C TRP A 259 -7.20 1.36 8.75
N MET A 260 -6.12 0.97 9.41
CA MET A 260 -6.02 -0.30 10.12
C MET A 260 -5.69 -0.08 11.59
N VAL A 261 -6.44 -0.76 12.46
CA VAL A 261 -6.29 -0.69 13.92
C VAL A 261 -6.13 -2.10 14.49
N HIS A 262 -5.85 -2.20 15.79
CA HIS A 262 -5.82 -3.49 16.48
C HIS A 262 -7.10 -4.31 16.23
N GLY A 263 -6.98 -5.62 15.97
CA GLY A 263 -8.09 -6.50 15.60
C GLY A 263 -9.23 -6.55 16.62
N ASP A 264 -8.91 -6.37 17.90
CA ASP A 264 -9.90 -6.36 18.99
C ASP A 264 -10.47 -4.96 19.31
N ALA A 265 -9.97 -3.89 18.67
CA ALA A 265 -10.45 -2.54 18.95
C ALA A 265 -11.89 -2.37 18.47
N ILE A 266 -12.72 -1.65 19.22
CA ILE A 266 -14.14 -1.45 18.96
C ILE A 266 -14.38 0.02 18.60
N GLU A 267 -15.00 0.28 17.45
CA GLU A 267 -15.38 1.63 17.02
C GLU A 267 -16.35 2.26 18.03
N ASN A 268 -16.25 3.58 18.24
CA ASN A 268 -17.01 4.37 19.22
C ASN A 268 -16.73 4.02 20.70
N LYS A 269 -15.73 3.16 20.95
CA LYS A 269 -15.22 2.86 22.30
C LYS A 269 -13.72 3.09 22.38
N ASP A 270 -12.98 2.43 21.48
CA ASP A 270 -11.52 2.42 21.47
C ASP A 270 -10.95 3.39 20.42
N TYR A 271 -11.71 3.68 19.36
CA TYR A 271 -11.38 4.69 18.36
C TYR A 271 -12.65 5.32 17.78
N ASP A 272 -12.52 6.51 17.22
CA ASP A 272 -13.56 7.22 16.46
C ASP A 272 -13.13 7.34 14.99
N LEU A 273 -14.03 7.02 14.06
CA LEU A 273 -13.69 6.89 12.64
C LEU A 273 -13.31 8.23 12.00
N GLU A 274 -13.99 9.31 12.37
CA GLU A 274 -13.70 10.64 11.83
C GLU A 274 -12.30 11.10 12.26
N ASN A 275 -11.95 10.91 13.53
CA ASN A 275 -10.62 11.25 14.03
C ASN A 275 -9.52 10.35 13.46
N LEU A 276 -9.78 9.05 13.29
CA LEU A 276 -8.86 8.09 12.69
C LEU A 276 -8.52 8.42 11.23
N THR A 277 -9.53 8.81 10.45
CA THR A 277 -9.40 9.02 9.00
C THR A 277 -8.98 10.43 8.63
N TRP A 278 -9.24 11.42 9.50
CA TRP A 278 -9.13 12.85 9.18
C TRP A 278 -7.82 13.24 8.50
N LEU A 279 -6.67 12.93 9.11
CA LEU A 279 -5.38 13.47 8.63
C LEU A 279 -5.10 13.01 7.19
N TRP A 280 -5.31 11.72 6.93
CA TRP A 280 -4.97 11.12 5.66
C TRP A 280 -6.08 11.34 4.61
N ASP A 281 -7.35 11.50 5.00
CA ASP A 281 -8.40 11.95 4.08
C ASP A 281 -8.16 13.37 3.57
N VAL A 282 -7.84 14.33 4.45
CA VAL A 282 -7.60 15.72 4.01
C VAL A 282 -6.33 15.84 3.18
N THR A 283 -5.27 15.11 3.55
CA THR A 283 -3.99 15.08 2.83
C THR A 283 -4.16 14.46 1.44
N THR A 284 -4.81 13.29 1.33
CA THR A 284 -5.04 12.63 0.03
C THR A 284 -5.90 13.46 -0.92
N LYS A 285 -6.92 14.18 -0.40
CA LYS A 285 -7.69 15.14 -1.22
C LYS A 285 -6.86 16.33 -1.69
N ALA A 286 -5.84 16.75 -0.93
CA ALA A 286 -4.93 17.79 -1.37
C ALA A 286 -4.00 17.27 -2.47
N ASP A 287 -3.43 16.08 -2.29
CA ASP A 287 -2.58 15.41 -3.30
C ASP A 287 -3.32 15.14 -4.60
N GLU A 288 -4.56 14.66 -4.53
CA GLU A 288 -5.43 14.47 -5.70
C GLU A 288 -5.49 15.76 -6.55
N ARG A 289 -5.74 16.91 -5.92
CA ARG A 289 -5.80 18.20 -6.62
C ARG A 289 -4.45 18.59 -7.22
N ILE A 290 -3.35 18.37 -6.51
CA ILE A 290 -1.98 18.67 -6.99
C ILE A 290 -1.68 17.83 -8.23
N VAL A 291 -1.86 16.52 -8.12
CA VAL A 291 -1.58 15.54 -9.17
C VAL A 291 -2.44 15.78 -10.41
N MET A 292 -3.73 16.05 -10.25
CA MET A 292 -4.62 16.39 -11.37
C MET A 292 -4.24 17.69 -12.07
N ASN A 293 -3.79 18.70 -11.33
CA ASN A 293 -3.31 19.94 -11.92
C ASN A 293 -1.95 19.74 -12.62
N ASN A 294 -1.07 18.90 -12.06
CA ASN A 294 0.18 18.52 -12.71
C ASN A 294 -0.09 17.80 -14.04
N GLN A 295 -1.02 16.85 -14.07
CA GLN A 295 -1.44 16.17 -15.31
C GLN A 295 -1.91 17.16 -16.40
N LYS A 296 -2.73 18.17 -16.03
CA LYS A 296 -3.16 19.21 -16.98
C LYS A 296 -1.98 20.01 -17.53
N GLY A 297 -0.99 20.30 -16.69
CA GLY A 297 0.26 20.95 -17.09
C GLY A 297 1.07 20.09 -18.06
N VAL A 298 1.30 18.82 -17.72
CA VAL A 298 2.03 17.83 -18.52
C VAL A 298 1.36 17.60 -19.89
N ASN A 299 0.03 17.67 -19.96
CA ASN A 299 -0.72 17.55 -21.21
C ASN A 299 -0.50 18.72 -22.19
N SER A 300 0.08 19.83 -21.74
CA SER A 300 0.38 20.97 -22.59
C SER A 300 1.45 20.64 -23.62
N ARG A 301 1.25 21.06 -24.87
CA ARG A 301 2.29 21.00 -25.92
C ARG A 301 3.53 21.85 -25.61
N LYS A 302 3.46 22.69 -24.58
CA LYS A 302 4.57 23.54 -24.10
C LYS A 302 5.28 22.95 -22.89
N TYR A 303 4.83 21.81 -22.36
CA TYR A 303 5.52 21.13 -21.28
C TYR A 303 6.90 20.65 -21.73
N GLN A 304 7.88 20.86 -20.87
CA GLN A 304 9.22 20.31 -20.97
C GLN A 304 9.65 19.87 -19.56
N PRO A 305 10.29 18.70 -19.38
CA PRO A 305 10.71 18.24 -18.07
C PRO A 305 11.67 19.23 -17.41
N GLY A 306 11.38 19.59 -16.16
CA GLY A 306 12.28 20.37 -15.31
C GLY A 306 13.29 19.48 -14.58
N PRO A 307 14.34 20.07 -13.98
CA PRO A 307 15.29 19.32 -13.15
C PRO A 307 14.72 19.04 -11.75
N PHE A 308 14.98 17.84 -11.23
CA PHE A 308 14.74 17.49 -9.82
C PHE A 308 15.64 18.29 -8.88
N THR A 309 15.09 18.62 -7.72
CA THR A 309 15.79 19.17 -6.56
C THR A 309 16.41 18.06 -5.70
N LYS A 310 17.14 18.44 -4.65
CA LYS A 310 17.68 17.48 -3.68
C LYS A 310 16.59 16.77 -2.85
N LYS A 311 15.37 17.33 -2.76
CA LYS A 311 14.25 16.74 -2.01
C LYS A 311 13.49 15.67 -2.79
N GLU A 312 13.78 15.53 -4.09
CA GLU A 312 13.10 14.61 -5.01
C GLU A 312 14.04 13.45 -5.42
N SER A 313 14.95 13.05 -4.53
CA SER A 313 15.93 11.98 -4.83
C SER A 313 15.25 10.61 -5.03
N THR A 314 14.24 10.30 -4.22
CA THR A 314 13.48 9.06 -4.30
C THR A 314 12.68 9.01 -5.59
N GLU A 315 11.98 10.10 -5.94
CA GLU A 315 11.26 10.27 -7.20
C GLU A 315 12.19 10.05 -8.42
N LYS A 316 13.36 10.70 -8.40
CA LYS A 316 14.38 10.52 -9.44
C LYS A 316 14.83 9.05 -9.58
N ASN A 317 14.98 8.33 -8.47
CA ASN A 317 15.36 6.91 -8.49
C ASN A 317 14.21 6.03 -9.01
N PHE A 318 12.96 6.32 -8.61
CA PHE A 318 11.76 5.67 -9.13
C PHE A 318 11.66 5.79 -10.66
N ILE A 319 11.82 7.00 -11.21
CA ILE A 319 11.74 7.21 -12.67
C ILE A 319 12.86 6.47 -13.41
N ARG A 320 14.09 6.48 -12.88
CA ARG A 320 15.21 5.74 -13.48
C ARG A 320 14.95 4.24 -13.50
N TRP A 321 14.47 3.69 -12.40
CA TRP A 321 14.07 2.29 -12.30
C TRP A 321 12.95 1.96 -13.30
N TYR A 322 11.90 2.77 -13.35
CA TYR A 322 10.78 2.56 -14.26
C TYR A 322 11.23 2.55 -15.72
N LEU A 323 12.08 3.50 -16.11
CA LEU A 323 12.63 3.56 -17.47
C LEU A 323 13.52 2.35 -17.80
N ALA A 324 14.30 1.85 -16.85
CA ALA A 324 15.11 0.65 -17.04
C ALA A 324 14.25 -0.60 -17.25
N LEU A 325 13.12 -0.72 -16.54
CA LEU A 325 12.17 -1.82 -16.76
C LEU A 325 11.52 -1.78 -18.14
N MET A 326 11.21 -0.60 -18.67
CA MET A 326 10.56 -0.44 -19.98
C MET A 326 11.50 -0.70 -21.18
N GLN A 327 12.81 -0.85 -20.93
CA GLN A 327 13.82 -1.12 -21.96
C GLN A 327 14.10 -2.62 -22.16
N ASN A 328 13.63 -3.47 -21.23
CA ASN A 328 13.80 -4.92 -21.25
C ASN A 328 12.55 -5.63 -21.77
#